data_AF-P56589-F1
#
_entry.id   AF-P56589-F1
#
_cell.length_a   1.000
_cell.length_b   1.000
_cell.length_c   1.000
_cell.angle_alpha   90.00
_cell.angle_beta   90.00
_cell.angle_gamma   90.00
#
_symmetry.space_group_name_H-M   'P 1'
#
loop_
_entity.id
_entity.type
_entity.pdbx_description
1 polymer ?
#
loop_
_entity_poly.entity_id
_entity_poly.type
_entity_poly.pdbx_seq_one_letter_code
_entity_poly.pdbx_strand_id
1 'polypeptide(L)'
;MLRSVWNFLKRHKKKCIFLGTVLGGVYILGKYGQKKIREIQEREAAEYIAQARRQYHFESNQRTCNMTVLSMLPTLREALMQQLNSESLTALLKNRPSNKLEIWEDLKIISFTRSTVAVYSTCMLVVLLRVQLNIIGGYIYLDNAAVGKNGTTILAPPDVQQQYLSSIQHLLGDGLTELITVIKQAVQKVLGSVSLKHSLSLLDLEQKLKEIRNLVEQHKSSSWINKDGSKPLLCHYMMPDEETPLAVQACGLSPRDITTIKLLNETRDMLESPDFSTVLNTCLNRGFSRLLDNMAEFFRPTEQDLQHGNSMNSLSSVSLPLAKIIPIVNGQIHSVCSETPSHFVQDLLTMEQVKDFAANVYEAFSTPQQLEK
;
A
#
# COMPACT_ATOMS: atom_id res chain seq x y z
N MET A 1 17.29 -75.43 37.71
CA MET A 1 17.78 -74.03 37.67
C MET A 1 16.96 -73.07 38.52
N LEU A 2 15.62 -73.11 38.51
CA LEU A 2 14.75 -72.17 39.25
C LEU A 2 15.00 -72.07 40.77
N ARG A 3 15.29 -73.18 41.46
CA ARG A 3 15.58 -73.18 42.92
C ARG A 3 16.88 -72.46 43.29
N SER A 4 17.91 -72.52 42.45
CA SER A 4 19.18 -71.81 42.68
C SER A 4 18.99 -70.29 42.60
N VAL A 5 18.23 -69.84 41.59
CA VAL A 5 17.87 -68.44 41.38
C VAL A 5 17.06 -67.90 42.57
N TRP A 6 16.11 -68.68 43.10
CA TRP A 6 15.30 -68.28 44.25
C TRP A 6 16.12 -68.14 45.54
N ASN A 7 17.04 -69.07 45.80
CA ASN A 7 17.93 -69.00 46.96
C ASN A 7 18.89 -67.81 46.88
N PHE A 8 19.41 -67.50 45.69
CA PHE A 8 20.23 -66.32 45.45
C PHE A 8 19.45 -65.02 45.67
N LEU A 9 18.24 -64.91 45.11
CA LEU A 9 17.32 -63.78 45.32
C LEU A 9 16.97 -63.61 46.81
N LYS A 10 16.75 -64.69 47.55
CA LYS A 10 16.44 -64.64 48.98
C LYS A 10 17.64 -64.15 49.81
N ARG A 11 18.87 -64.52 49.43
CA ARG A 11 20.12 -64.12 50.11
C ARG A 11 20.52 -62.67 49.83
N HIS A 12 20.15 -62.14 48.66
CA HIS A 12 20.51 -60.79 48.22
C HIS A 12 19.32 -59.84 48.02
N LYS A 13 18.16 -60.09 48.64
CA LYS A 13 16.92 -59.30 48.48
C LYS A 13 17.16 -57.78 48.45
N LYS A 14 17.90 -57.22 49.42
CA LYS A 14 18.18 -55.77 49.48
C LYS A 14 18.98 -55.27 48.27
N LYS A 15 19.98 -56.04 47.79
CA LYS A 15 20.79 -55.68 46.62
C LYS A 15 19.99 -55.79 45.32
N CYS A 16 19.16 -56.83 45.19
CA CYS A 16 18.27 -57.00 44.03
C CYS A 16 17.22 -55.88 43.94
N ILE A 17 16.63 -55.49 45.08
CA ILE A 17 15.69 -54.36 45.14
C ILE A 17 16.39 -53.06 44.72
N PHE A 18 17.56 -52.76 45.29
CA PHE A 18 18.31 -51.55 44.94
C PHE A 18 18.67 -51.50 43.44
N LEU A 19 19.21 -52.60 42.90
CA LEU A 19 19.55 -52.69 41.47
C LEU A 19 18.31 -52.57 40.58
N GLY A 20 17.21 -53.23 40.93
CA GLY A 20 15.93 -53.12 40.23
C GLY A 20 15.36 -51.70 40.24
N THR A 21 15.43 -51.00 41.37
CA THR A 21 15.01 -49.60 41.50
C THR A 21 15.89 -48.67 40.67
N VAL A 22 17.21 -48.86 40.66
CA VAL A 22 18.14 -48.05 39.85
C VAL A 22 17.89 -48.28 38.35
N LEU A 23 17.82 -49.53 37.90
CA LEU A 23 17.55 -49.85 36.50
C LEU A 23 16.16 -49.37 36.06
N GLY A 24 15.14 -49.53 36.92
CA GLY A 24 13.79 -49.02 36.68
C GLY A 24 13.75 -47.49 36.60
N GLY A 25 14.46 -46.79 37.50
CA GLY A 25 14.57 -45.33 37.50
C GLY A 25 15.25 -44.79 36.24
N VAL A 26 16.37 -45.40 35.82
CA VAL A 26 17.07 -45.04 34.57
C VAL A 26 16.19 -45.31 33.34
N TYR A 27 15.46 -46.43 33.31
CA TYR A 27 14.54 -46.74 32.22
C TYR A 27 13.38 -45.73 32.12
N ILE A 28 12.77 -45.37 33.26
CA ILE A 28 11.68 -44.38 33.30
C ILE A 28 12.20 -42.99 32.88
N LEU A 29 13.36 -42.56 33.37
CA LEU A 29 13.98 -41.28 32.98
C LEU A 29 14.33 -41.26 31.48
N GLY A 30 14.87 -42.36 30.95
CA GLY A 30 15.18 -42.49 29.51
C GLY A 30 13.92 -42.41 28.65
N LYS A 31 12.84 -43.12 29.03
CA LYS A 31 11.55 -43.04 28.34
C LYS A 31 10.92 -41.65 28.44
N TYR A 32 11.04 -41.00 29.60
CA TYR A 32 10.56 -39.62 29.79
C TYR A 32 11.34 -38.65 28.90
N GLY A 33 12.67 -38.77 28.84
CA GLY A 33 13.52 -37.97 27.96
C GLY A 33 13.19 -38.16 26.48
N GLN A 34 13.03 -39.41 26.01
CA GLN A 34 12.61 -39.70 24.63
C GLN A 34 11.24 -39.11 24.31
N LYS A 35 10.27 -39.25 25.22
CA LYS A 35 8.93 -38.66 25.05
C LYS A 35 9.02 -37.14 24.98
N LYS A 36 9.81 -36.51 25.86
CA LYS A 36 9.97 -35.05 25.89
C LYS A 36 10.68 -34.51 24.65
N ILE A 37 11.72 -35.18 24.16
CA ILE A 37 12.40 -34.83 22.90
C ILE A 37 11.43 -34.94 21.73
N ARG A 38 10.64 -36.02 21.68
CA ARG A 38 9.64 -36.20 20.63
C ARG A 38 8.55 -35.12 20.68
N GLU A 39 8.02 -34.79 21.86
CA GLU A 39 7.07 -33.69 22.05
C GLU A 39 7.64 -32.34 21.57
N ILE A 40 8.91 -32.06 21.88
CA ILE A 40 9.59 -30.83 21.44
C ILE A 40 9.75 -30.82 19.92
N GLN A 41 10.23 -31.91 19.31
CA GLN A 41 10.37 -32.04 17.86
C GLN A 41 9.01 -31.93 17.14
N GLU A 42 7.96 -32.55 17.67
CA GLU A 42 6.60 -32.46 17.13
C GLU A 42 6.07 -31.03 17.20
N ARG A 43 6.36 -30.31 18.29
CA ARG A 43 5.98 -28.90 18.45
C ARG A 43 6.74 -27.98 17.49
N GLU A 44 8.07 -28.11 17.41
CA GLU A 44 8.90 -27.33 16.48
C GLU A 44 8.49 -27.59 15.03
N ALA A 45 8.23 -28.85 14.66
CA ALA A 45 7.75 -29.20 13.33
C ALA A 45 6.37 -28.60 13.04
N ALA A 46 5.45 -28.60 14.00
CA ALA A 46 4.13 -27.98 13.85
C ALA A 46 4.21 -26.45 13.69
N GLU A 47 5.03 -25.79 14.50
CA GLU A 47 5.29 -24.35 14.40
C GLU A 47 5.93 -23.99 13.04
N TYR A 48 6.92 -24.76 12.60
CA TYR A 48 7.56 -24.59 11.29
C TYR A 48 6.57 -24.76 10.12
N ILE A 49 5.73 -25.81 10.14
CA ILE A 49 4.72 -26.03 9.10
C ILE A 49 3.68 -24.90 9.09
N ALA A 50 3.24 -24.43 10.26
CA ALA A 50 2.30 -23.33 10.36
C ALA A 50 2.88 -22.03 9.78
N GLN A 51 4.15 -21.72 10.11
CA GLN A 51 4.85 -20.56 9.57
C GLN A 51 5.06 -20.67 8.06
N ALA A 52 5.48 -21.83 7.55
CA ALA A 52 5.65 -22.07 6.11
C ALA A 52 4.32 -21.93 5.35
N ARG A 53 3.21 -22.44 5.91
CA ARG A 53 1.88 -22.30 5.32
C ARG A 53 1.42 -20.85 5.29
N ARG A 54 1.63 -20.10 6.37
CA ARG A 54 1.32 -18.67 6.45
C ARG A 54 2.12 -17.89 5.40
N GLN A 55 3.43 -18.14 5.31
CA GLN A 55 4.31 -17.48 4.34
C GLN A 55 3.90 -17.79 2.90
N TYR A 56 3.58 -19.04 2.59
CA TYR A 56 3.08 -19.42 1.26
C TYR A 56 1.79 -18.68 0.90
N HIS A 57 0.83 -18.59 1.84
CA HIS A 57 -0.42 -17.87 1.62
C HIS A 57 -0.16 -16.37 1.44
N PHE A 58 0.71 -15.78 2.25
CA PHE A 58 1.13 -14.38 2.13
C PHE A 58 1.75 -14.06 0.76
N GLU A 59 2.68 -14.89 0.26
CA GLU A 59 3.31 -14.70 -1.05
C GLU A 59 2.34 -14.86 -2.22
N SER A 60 1.38 -15.78 -2.11
CA SER A 60 0.27 -15.89 -3.05
C SER A 60 -0.61 -14.63 -3.02
N ASN A 61 -0.89 -14.11 -1.82
CA ASN A 61 -1.65 -12.89 -1.62
C ASN A 61 -0.94 -11.65 -2.20
N GLN A 62 0.39 -11.55 -2.06
CA GLN A 62 1.15 -10.45 -2.66
C GLN A 62 1.11 -10.47 -4.19
N ARG A 63 1.17 -11.65 -4.80
CA ARG A 63 1.01 -11.79 -6.26
C ARG A 63 -0.39 -11.36 -6.71
N THR A 64 -1.42 -11.77 -5.96
CA THR A 64 -2.80 -11.33 -6.21
C THR A 64 -2.91 -9.81 -6.13
N CYS A 65 -2.34 -9.18 -5.08
CA CYS A 65 -2.31 -7.74 -4.93
C CYS A 65 -1.59 -7.02 -6.08
N ASN A 66 -0.46 -7.55 -6.56
CA ASN A 66 0.24 -6.98 -7.71
C ASN A 66 -0.65 -7.00 -8.96
N MET A 67 -1.32 -8.12 -9.23
CA MET A 67 -2.24 -8.25 -10.36
C MET A 67 -3.43 -7.29 -10.22
N THR A 68 -4.00 -7.15 -9.02
CA THR A 68 -5.10 -6.24 -8.74
C THR A 68 -4.71 -4.79 -9.00
N VAL A 69 -3.55 -4.35 -8.48
CA VAL A 69 -3.01 -2.99 -8.75
C VAL A 69 -2.92 -2.74 -10.25
N LEU A 70 -2.25 -3.65 -10.98
CA LEU A 70 -2.06 -3.49 -12.42
C LEU A 70 -3.39 -3.46 -13.19
N SER A 71 -4.39 -4.25 -12.75
CA SER A 71 -5.72 -4.27 -13.37
C SER A 71 -6.55 -2.99 -13.10
N MET A 72 -6.29 -2.28 -12.00
CA MET A 72 -7.03 -1.07 -11.62
C MET A 72 -6.39 0.22 -12.16
N LEU A 73 -5.11 0.21 -12.52
CA LEU A 73 -4.41 1.35 -13.12
C LEU A 73 -5.10 1.95 -14.36
N PRO A 74 -5.60 1.17 -15.35
CA PRO A 74 -6.29 1.76 -16.49
C PRO A 74 -7.54 2.53 -16.08
N THR A 75 -8.31 2.03 -15.12
CA THR A 75 -9.49 2.71 -14.56
C THR A 75 -9.10 4.02 -13.89
N LEU A 76 -8.05 4.02 -13.07
CA LEU A 76 -7.53 5.25 -12.45
C LEU A 76 -7.05 6.25 -13.51
N ARG A 77 -6.28 5.80 -14.50
CA ARG A 77 -5.78 6.63 -15.60
C ARG A 77 -6.93 7.26 -16.38
N GLU A 78 -7.95 6.47 -16.72
CA GLU A 78 -9.12 6.95 -17.45
C GLU A 78 -9.90 7.98 -16.64
N ALA A 79 -10.16 7.72 -15.36
CA ALA A 79 -10.83 8.67 -14.47
C ALA A 79 -10.07 10.02 -14.38
N LEU A 80 -8.74 9.96 -14.24
CA LEU A 80 -7.88 11.15 -14.25
C LEU A 80 -7.92 11.89 -15.59
N MET A 81 -7.84 11.18 -16.71
CA MET A 81 -7.89 11.79 -18.05
C MET A 81 -9.25 12.44 -18.34
N GLN A 82 -10.35 11.83 -17.86
CA GLN A 82 -11.70 12.39 -18.02
C GLN A 82 -11.91 13.64 -17.16
N GLN A 83 -11.54 13.60 -15.87
CA GLN A 83 -11.72 14.74 -14.95
C GLN A 83 -10.71 15.88 -15.17
N LEU A 84 -9.54 15.60 -15.75
CA LEU A 84 -8.46 16.54 -16.04
C LEU A 84 -8.05 16.47 -17.53
N ASN A 85 -9.02 16.71 -18.41
CA ASN A 85 -8.89 16.54 -19.85
C ASN A 85 -8.07 17.67 -20.52
N SER A 86 -6.75 17.57 -20.47
CA SER A 86 -5.84 18.52 -21.12
C SER A 86 -5.76 18.36 -22.63
N GLU A 87 -6.13 17.19 -23.16
CA GLU A 87 -6.16 16.89 -24.59
C GLU A 87 -7.21 17.76 -25.31
N SER A 88 -8.36 18.00 -24.67
CA SER A 88 -9.41 18.91 -25.16
C SER A 88 -8.90 20.35 -25.30
N LEU A 89 -8.20 20.86 -24.29
CA LEU A 89 -7.59 22.20 -24.32
C LEU A 89 -6.49 22.30 -25.37
N THR A 90 -5.68 21.25 -25.50
CA THR A 90 -4.65 21.17 -26.55
C THR A 90 -5.27 21.14 -27.94
N ALA A 91 -6.41 20.47 -28.13
CA ALA A 91 -7.16 20.49 -29.38
C ALA A 91 -7.73 21.87 -29.70
N LEU A 92 -8.29 22.58 -28.69
CA LEU A 92 -8.72 23.97 -28.85
C LEU A 92 -7.56 24.86 -29.31
N LEU A 93 -6.37 24.75 -28.69
CA LEU A 93 -5.19 25.53 -29.07
C LEU A 93 -4.75 25.32 -30.54
N LYS A 94 -4.91 24.11 -31.08
CA LYS A 94 -4.60 23.81 -32.49
C LYS A 94 -5.48 24.58 -33.48
N ASN A 95 -6.71 24.93 -33.07
CA ASN A 95 -7.66 25.71 -33.86
C ASN A 95 -7.44 27.24 -33.78
N ARG A 96 -6.36 27.69 -33.14
CA ARG A 96 -6.00 29.13 -33.00
C ARG A 96 -7.15 30.00 -32.45
N PRO A 97 -7.67 29.70 -31.26
CA PRO A 97 -8.77 30.45 -30.65
C PRO A 97 -8.31 31.85 -30.24
N SER A 98 -9.25 32.79 -30.17
CA SER A 98 -8.96 34.17 -29.76
C SER A 98 -8.46 34.28 -28.32
N ASN A 99 -8.98 33.45 -27.41
CA ASN A 99 -8.62 33.41 -25.99
C ASN A 99 -7.46 32.43 -25.69
N LYS A 100 -6.47 32.35 -26.60
CA LYS A 100 -5.32 31.43 -26.50
C LYS A 100 -4.61 31.49 -25.13
N LEU A 101 -4.45 32.69 -24.56
CA LEU A 101 -3.74 32.86 -23.28
C LEU A 101 -4.48 32.19 -22.13
N GLU A 102 -5.81 32.37 -22.03
CA GLU A 102 -6.65 31.75 -21.00
C GLU A 102 -6.54 30.22 -21.06
N ILE A 103 -6.58 29.64 -22.27
CA ILE A 103 -6.45 28.19 -22.44
C ILE A 103 -5.07 27.68 -21.99
N TRP A 104 -3.99 28.45 -22.21
CA TRP A 104 -2.67 28.08 -21.70
C TRP A 104 -2.56 28.18 -20.17
N GLU A 105 -3.24 29.15 -19.56
CA GLU A 105 -3.33 29.27 -18.10
C GLU A 105 -4.13 28.09 -17.50
N ASP A 106 -5.23 27.67 -18.13
CA ASP A 106 -5.97 26.47 -17.72
C ASP A 106 -5.12 25.20 -17.90
N LEU A 107 -4.43 25.09 -19.04
CA LEU A 107 -3.57 23.95 -19.34
C LEU A 107 -2.43 23.83 -18.32
N LYS A 108 -1.87 24.95 -17.86
CA LYS A 108 -0.87 25.00 -16.78
C LYS A 108 -1.42 24.35 -15.51
N ILE A 109 -2.61 24.74 -15.08
CA ILE A 109 -3.20 24.21 -13.84
C ILE A 109 -3.55 22.73 -14.00
N ILE A 110 -4.18 22.35 -15.11
CA ILE A 110 -4.61 20.97 -15.37
C ILE A 110 -3.42 20.03 -15.51
N SER A 111 -2.36 20.40 -16.24
CA SER A 111 -1.21 19.51 -16.45
C SER A 111 -0.50 19.18 -15.13
N PHE A 112 -0.26 20.19 -14.29
CA PHE A 112 0.36 19.99 -12.99
C PHE A 112 -0.55 19.23 -12.03
N THR A 113 -1.83 19.61 -11.96
CA THR A 113 -2.82 18.89 -11.14
C THR A 113 -2.85 17.42 -11.53
N ARG A 114 -2.92 17.10 -12.83
CA ARG A 114 -3.06 15.73 -13.32
C ARG A 114 -1.87 14.86 -12.93
N SER A 115 -0.65 15.35 -13.12
CA SER A 115 0.55 14.58 -12.79
C SER A 115 0.78 14.47 -11.28
N THR A 116 0.44 15.50 -10.50
CA THR A 116 0.48 15.45 -9.04
C THR A 116 -0.55 14.45 -8.49
N VAL A 117 -1.82 14.52 -8.93
CA VAL A 117 -2.86 13.56 -8.52
C VAL A 117 -2.49 12.15 -8.96
N ALA A 118 -1.92 11.95 -10.16
CA ALA A 118 -1.47 10.64 -10.63
C ALA A 118 -0.47 9.99 -9.66
N VAL A 119 0.49 10.75 -9.12
CA VAL A 119 1.44 10.23 -8.11
C VAL A 119 0.71 9.87 -6.81
N TYR A 120 -0.09 10.79 -6.25
CA TYR A 120 -0.82 10.54 -5.00
C TYR A 120 -1.74 9.32 -5.10
N SER A 121 -2.63 9.31 -6.09
CA SER A 121 -3.62 8.25 -6.28
C SER A 121 -2.99 6.89 -6.60
N THR A 122 -1.88 6.86 -7.35
CA THR A 122 -1.16 5.60 -7.61
C THR A 122 -0.50 5.06 -6.34
N CYS A 123 0.15 5.92 -5.54
CA CYS A 123 0.70 5.51 -4.24
C CYS A 123 -0.41 5.01 -3.32
N MET A 124 -1.50 5.76 -3.17
CA MET A 124 -2.67 5.39 -2.37
C MET A 124 -3.25 4.05 -2.83
N LEU A 125 -3.41 3.82 -4.13
CA LEU A 125 -3.93 2.56 -4.68
C LEU A 125 -3.06 1.37 -4.26
N VAL A 126 -1.73 1.50 -4.37
CA VAL A 126 -0.80 0.44 -3.99
C VAL A 126 -0.90 0.12 -2.50
N VAL A 127 -0.77 1.11 -1.61
CA VAL A 127 -0.81 0.84 -0.17
C VAL A 127 -2.20 0.47 0.33
N LEU A 128 -3.29 1.01 -0.24
CA LEU A 128 -4.66 0.61 0.11
C LEU A 128 -4.91 -0.85 -0.22
N LEU A 129 -4.55 -1.29 -1.43
CA LEU A 129 -4.72 -2.69 -1.82
C LEU A 129 -3.82 -3.61 -0.99
N ARG A 130 -2.63 -3.16 -0.58
CA ARG A 130 -1.81 -3.91 0.39
C ARG A 130 -2.52 -4.04 1.73
N VAL A 131 -3.16 -3.01 2.25
CA VAL A 131 -3.97 -3.12 3.48
C VAL A 131 -5.13 -4.09 3.26
N GLN A 132 -6.00 -3.80 2.28
CA GLN A 132 -7.23 -4.55 2.06
C GLN A 132 -7.00 -6.02 1.81
N LEU A 133 -6.06 -6.36 0.90
CA LEU A 133 -5.85 -7.75 0.52
C LEU A 133 -5.16 -8.53 1.63
N ASN A 134 -4.33 -7.90 2.47
CA ASN A 134 -3.70 -8.59 3.60
C ASN A 134 -4.64 -8.73 4.81
N ILE A 135 -5.56 -7.78 5.03
CA ILE A 135 -6.66 -7.96 6.01
C ILE A 135 -7.53 -9.15 5.58
N ILE A 136 -8.15 -9.09 4.41
CA ILE A 136 -9.07 -10.16 3.97
C ILE A 136 -8.34 -11.49 3.78
N GLY A 137 -7.08 -11.46 3.32
CA GLY A 137 -6.23 -12.64 3.21
C GLY A 137 -5.97 -13.29 4.57
N GLY A 138 -5.81 -12.50 5.63
CA GLY A 138 -5.67 -12.99 7.00
C GLY A 138 -6.94 -13.70 7.49
N TYR A 139 -8.12 -13.10 7.26
CA TYR A 139 -9.41 -13.73 7.56
C TYR A 139 -9.62 -15.04 6.79
N ILE A 140 -9.32 -15.07 5.48
CA ILE A 140 -9.39 -16.29 4.66
C ILE A 140 -8.44 -17.38 5.19
N TYR A 141 -7.24 -17.00 5.63
CA TYR A 141 -6.30 -17.94 6.25
C TYR A 141 -6.87 -18.56 7.53
N LEU A 142 -7.51 -17.75 8.39
CA LEU A 142 -8.13 -18.22 9.63
C LEU A 142 -9.34 -19.12 9.36
N ASP A 143 -10.21 -18.75 8.41
CA ASP A 143 -11.34 -19.58 7.98
C ASP A 143 -10.85 -20.94 7.49
N ASN A 144 -9.82 -20.97 6.63
CA ASN A 144 -9.21 -22.21 6.13
C ASN A 144 -8.56 -23.05 7.24
N ALA A 145 -8.01 -22.43 8.28
CA ALA A 145 -7.44 -23.12 9.44
C ALA A 145 -8.52 -23.65 10.41
N ALA A 146 -9.72 -23.06 10.38
CA ALA A 146 -10.87 -23.50 11.15
C ALA A 146 -11.62 -24.67 10.49
N VAL A 147 -11.47 -24.89 9.17
CA VAL A 147 -12.03 -26.04 8.45
C VAL A 147 -11.57 -27.35 9.11
N GLY A 148 -12.46 -27.99 9.87
CA GLY A 148 -12.20 -29.20 10.66
C GLY A 148 -12.50 -29.07 12.16
N LYS A 149 -12.73 -27.85 12.65
CA LYS A 149 -13.28 -27.60 13.99
C LYS A 149 -14.81 -27.56 13.88
N ASN A 150 -15.49 -28.52 14.49
CA ASN A 150 -16.96 -28.57 14.46
C ASN A 150 -17.54 -27.28 15.07
N GLY A 151 -18.42 -26.60 14.33
CA GLY A 151 -19.20 -25.46 14.83
C GLY A 151 -18.61 -24.06 14.57
N THR A 152 -17.54 -23.92 13.78
CA THR A 152 -17.00 -22.59 13.42
C THR A 152 -17.73 -22.00 12.21
N THR A 153 -18.28 -20.81 12.36
CA THR A 153 -18.83 -20.00 11.26
C THR A 153 -17.68 -19.41 10.44
N ILE A 154 -17.77 -19.49 9.11
CA ILE A 154 -16.84 -18.84 8.17
C ILE A 154 -17.09 -17.33 8.24
N LEU A 155 -16.04 -16.55 8.52
CA LEU A 155 -16.16 -15.10 8.73
C LEU A 155 -16.13 -14.33 7.42
N ALA A 156 -15.30 -14.74 6.46
CA ALA A 156 -15.12 -14.06 5.18
C ALA A 156 -15.53 -14.96 4.00
N PRO A 157 -16.82 -15.33 3.86
CA PRO A 157 -17.31 -15.99 2.66
C PRO A 157 -17.19 -15.07 1.42
N PRO A 158 -17.28 -15.62 0.19
CA PRO A 158 -17.01 -14.87 -1.05
C PRO A 158 -17.81 -13.58 -1.25
N ASP A 159 -19.06 -13.53 -0.77
CA ASP A 159 -19.91 -12.34 -0.80
C ASP A 159 -19.38 -11.22 0.11
N VAL A 160 -18.94 -11.55 1.33
CA VAL A 160 -18.27 -10.60 2.24
C VAL A 160 -16.95 -10.12 1.63
N GLN A 161 -16.15 -11.02 1.04
CA GLN A 161 -14.91 -10.64 0.37
C GLN A 161 -15.16 -9.63 -0.76
N GLN A 162 -16.14 -9.91 -1.63
CA GLN A 162 -16.47 -9.03 -2.75
C GLN A 162 -17.03 -7.68 -2.26
N GLN A 163 -17.91 -7.68 -1.26
CA GLN A 163 -18.47 -6.46 -0.70
C GLN A 163 -17.37 -5.60 -0.06
N TYR A 164 -16.51 -6.19 0.76
CA TYR A 164 -15.38 -5.49 1.38
C TYR A 164 -14.42 -4.89 0.35
N LEU A 165 -13.97 -5.68 -0.63
CA LEU A 165 -13.03 -5.22 -1.66
C LEU A 165 -13.64 -4.17 -2.59
N SER A 166 -14.97 -4.09 -2.70
CA SER A 166 -15.63 -3.02 -3.48
C SER A 166 -15.45 -1.62 -2.87
N SER A 167 -15.03 -1.50 -1.60
CA SER A 167 -14.74 -0.21 -0.97
C SER A 167 -13.61 0.57 -1.65
N ILE A 168 -12.77 -0.09 -2.46
CA ILE A 168 -11.75 0.55 -3.31
C ILE A 168 -12.35 1.58 -4.29
N GLN A 169 -13.66 1.47 -4.58
CA GLN A 169 -14.37 2.39 -5.46
C GLN A 169 -14.36 3.83 -4.94
N HIS A 170 -14.25 4.07 -3.63
CA HIS A 170 -14.15 5.42 -3.09
C HIS A 170 -12.88 6.13 -3.58
N LEU A 171 -11.72 5.46 -3.49
CA LEU A 171 -10.45 5.99 -4.00
C LEU A 171 -10.49 6.25 -5.51
N LEU A 172 -11.25 5.46 -6.27
CA LEU A 172 -11.39 5.60 -7.72
C LEU A 172 -12.55 6.52 -8.14
N GLY A 173 -13.33 7.05 -7.19
CA GLY A 173 -14.55 7.82 -7.41
C GLY A 173 -14.53 9.15 -6.65
N ASP A 174 -15.34 9.25 -5.60
CA ASP A 174 -15.53 10.50 -4.84
C ASP A 174 -14.23 10.96 -4.17
N GLY A 175 -13.46 10.04 -3.58
CA GLY A 175 -12.15 10.33 -2.99
C GLY A 175 -11.14 10.88 -4.01
N LEU A 176 -11.14 10.35 -5.25
CA LEU A 176 -10.32 10.90 -6.34
C LEU A 176 -10.73 12.32 -6.72
N THR A 177 -12.05 12.55 -6.80
CA THR A 177 -12.62 13.84 -7.21
C THR A 177 -12.32 14.93 -6.17
N GLU A 178 -12.38 14.59 -4.89
CA GLU A 178 -11.98 15.49 -3.81
C GLU A 178 -10.47 15.75 -3.82
N LEU A 179 -9.65 14.70 -3.99
CA LEU A 179 -8.20 14.82 -4.12
C LEU A 179 -7.81 15.74 -5.28
N ILE A 180 -8.47 15.60 -6.44
CA ILE A 180 -8.30 16.49 -7.60
C ILE A 180 -8.62 17.93 -7.21
N THR A 181 -9.71 18.16 -6.46
CA THR A 181 -10.13 19.50 -6.05
C THR A 181 -9.10 20.16 -5.14
N VAL A 182 -8.62 19.46 -4.11
CA VAL A 182 -7.62 19.96 -3.16
C VAL A 182 -6.29 20.23 -3.87
N ILE A 183 -5.82 19.30 -4.70
CA ILE A 183 -4.57 19.48 -5.45
C ILE A 183 -4.69 20.62 -6.46
N LYS A 184 -5.82 20.75 -7.17
CA LYS A 184 -6.05 21.87 -8.11
C LYS A 184 -5.96 23.22 -7.41
N GLN A 185 -6.53 23.34 -6.21
CA GLN A 185 -6.41 24.56 -5.40
C GLN A 185 -4.95 24.83 -4.97
N ALA A 186 -4.20 23.80 -4.58
CA ALA A 186 -2.78 23.94 -4.23
C ALA A 186 -1.94 24.38 -5.45
N VAL A 187 -2.16 23.77 -6.61
CA VAL A 187 -1.51 24.13 -7.88
C VAL A 187 -1.86 25.57 -8.27
N GLN A 188 -3.13 25.99 -8.15
CA GLN A 188 -3.55 27.37 -8.41
C GLN A 188 -2.84 28.37 -7.49
N LYS A 189 -2.69 28.05 -6.19
CA LYS A 189 -1.98 28.91 -5.23
C LYS A 189 -0.50 29.06 -5.57
N VAL A 190 0.16 27.98 -6.01
CA VAL A 190 1.61 27.95 -6.24
C VAL A 190 1.99 28.47 -7.64
N LEU A 191 1.23 28.12 -8.67
CA LEU A 191 1.56 28.40 -10.07
C LEU A 191 0.64 29.42 -10.74
N GLY A 192 -0.48 29.79 -10.12
CA GLY A 192 -1.48 30.68 -10.72
C GLY A 192 -0.90 32.03 -11.14
N SER A 193 -0.07 32.65 -10.29
CA SER A 193 0.59 33.93 -10.58
C SER A 193 1.89 33.81 -11.38
N VAL A 194 2.39 32.59 -11.63
CA VAL A 194 3.64 32.36 -12.36
C VAL A 194 3.39 32.49 -13.86
N SER A 195 4.07 33.46 -14.49
CA SER A 195 3.96 33.72 -15.92
C SER A 195 4.41 32.50 -16.74
N LEU A 196 3.69 32.21 -17.84
CA LEU A 196 4.07 31.19 -18.82
C LEU A 196 5.48 31.39 -19.43
N LYS A 197 6.02 32.62 -19.37
CA LYS A 197 7.38 32.96 -19.84
C LYS A 197 8.45 32.77 -18.77
N HIS A 198 8.07 32.60 -17.51
CA HIS A 198 9.03 32.45 -16.42
C HIS A 198 9.83 31.15 -16.60
N SER A 199 11.15 31.25 -16.58
CA SER A 199 12.04 30.09 -16.75
C SER A 199 12.30 29.42 -15.40
N LEU A 200 12.09 28.12 -15.34
CA LEU A 200 12.36 27.28 -14.16
C LEU A 200 13.44 26.26 -14.52
N SER A 201 14.41 26.08 -13.64
CA SER A 201 15.31 24.92 -13.67
C SER A 201 14.58 23.67 -13.15
N LEU A 202 15.21 22.49 -13.26
CA LEU A 202 14.70 21.26 -12.66
C LEU A 202 14.58 21.38 -11.13
N LEU A 203 15.52 22.08 -10.49
CA LEU A 203 15.51 22.34 -9.04
C LEU A 203 14.36 23.28 -8.64
N ASP A 204 14.09 24.31 -9.45
CA ASP A 204 12.94 25.19 -9.22
C ASP A 204 11.62 24.43 -9.37
N LEU A 205 11.53 23.53 -10.35
CA LEU A 205 10.37 22.66 -10.55
C LEU A 205 10.17 21.71 -9.36
N GLU A 206 11.25 21.10 -8.85
CA GLU A 206 11.23 20.29 -7.62
C GLU A 206 10.69 21.12 -6.44
N GLN A 207 11.16 22.36 -6.28
CA GLN A 207 10.69 23.24 -5.22
C GLN A 207 9.20 23.58 -5.36
N LYS A 208 8.71 23.82 -6.58
CA LYS A 208 7.26 24.02 -6.82
C LYS A 208 6.43 22.78 -6.49
N LEU A 209 6.92 21.58 -6.81
CA LEU A 209 6.26 20.35 -6.40
C LEU A 209 6.24 20.19 -4.87
N LYS A 210 7.34 20.51 -4.18
CA LYS A 210 7.38 20.51 -2.69
C LYS A 210 6.41 21.51 -2.08
N GLU A 211 6.30 22.73 -2.63
CA GLU A 211 5.31 23.73 -2.20
C GLU A 211 3.87 23.19 -2.36
N ILE A 212 3.56 22.58 -3.51
CA ILE A 212 2.25 21.95 -3.75
C ILE A 212 1.98 20.84 -2.74
N ARG A 213 2.96 19.93 -2.52
CA ARG A 213 2.83 18.83 -1.56
C ARG A 213 2.58 19.32 -0.15
N ASN A 214 3.34 20.33 0.31
CA ASN A 214 3.16 20.91 1.64
C ASN A 214 1.74 21.46 1.82
N LEU A 215 1.20 22.15 0.80
CA LEU A 215 -0.18 22.64 0.85
C LEU A 215 -1.21 21.53 0.90
N VAL A 216 -0.99 20.42 0.18
CA VAL A 216 -1.91 19.26 0.13
C VAL A 216 -1.85 18.48 1.43
N GLU A 217 -0.67 18.12 1.91
CA GLU A 217 -0.46 17.25 3.07
C GLU A 217 -0.73 17.97 4.40
N GLN A 218 -0.69 19.32 4.42
CA GLN A 218 -1.04 20.14 5.59
C GLN A 218 -2.44 20.76 5.49
N HIS A 219 -3.22 20.45 4.45
CA HIS A 219 -4.51 21.08 4.21
C HIS A 219 -5.51 20.78 5.34
N LYS A 220 -5.68 21.72 6.27
CA LYS A 220 -6.79 21.73 7.22
C LYS A 220 -7.93 22.51 6.57
N SER A 221 -8.87 21.84 5.90
CA SER A 221 -10.06 22.57 5.43
C SER A 221 -10.80 23.11 6.66
N SER A 222 -11.27 24.35 6.58
CA SER A 222 -11.98 25.05 7.66
C SER A 222 -13.26 24.33 8.09
N SER A 223 -13.78 23.43 7.25
CA SER A 223 -14.88 22.51 7.55
C SER A 223 -14.55 21.53 8.70
N TRP A 224 -13.27 21.21 8.88
CA TRP A 224 -12.82 20.11 9.75
C TRP A 224 -12.36 20.57 11.14
N ILE A 225 -12.52 21.85 11.47
CA ILE A 225 -11.99 22.45 12.71
C ILE A 225 -12.72 21.94 13.97
N ASN A 226 -13.84 21.20 13.84
CA ASN A 226 -14.71 20.91 14.98
C ASN A 226 -14.80 19.45 15.46
N LYS A 227 -14.11 18.47 14.88
CA LYS A 227 -14.08 17.09 15.43
C LYS A 227 -12.73 16.41 15.15
N ASP A 228 -11.97 16.17 16.23
CA ASP A 228 -10.68 15.47 16.29
C ASP A 228 -9.58 15.88 15.31
N GLY A 229 -8.69 16.76 15.79
CA GLY A 229 -7.48 17.20 15.09
C GLY A 229 -6.39 16.13 14.93
N SER A 230 -6.73 14.85 14.83
CA SER A 230 -5.80 13.72 14.74
C SER A 230 -5.90 12.91 13.46
N LYS A 231 -6.96 13.03 12.65
CA LYS A 231 -7.11 12.17 11.47
C LYS A 231 -6.12 12.55 10.35
N PRO A 232 -5.29 11.62 9.85
CA PRO A 232 -4.34 11.89 8.79
C PRO A 232 -5.09 12.21 7.49
N LEU A 233 -4.98 13.44 6.99
CA LEU A 233 -5.78 13.96 5.86
C LEU A 233 -5.84 13.03 4.63
N LEU A 234 -4.75 12.32 4.33
CA LEU A 234 -4.68 11.45 3.15
C LEU A 234 -5.60 10.22 3.23
N CYS A 235 -5.97 9.76 4.44
CA CYS A 235 -6.85 8.59 4.60
C CYS A 235 -8.27 8.87 4.09
N HIS A 236 -8.73 10.12 4.15
CA HIS A 236 -10.06 10.54 3.72
C HIS A 236 -10.31 10.30 2.22
N TYR A 237 -9.27 10.46 1.39
CA TYR A 237 -9.36 10.18 -0.05
C TYR A 237 -9.38 8.68 -0.36
N MET A 238 -8.99 7.83 0.60
CA MET A 238 -8.88 6.38 0.44
C MET A 238 -10.12 5.65 0.96
N MET A 239 -10.79 6.22 1.97
CA MET A 239 -11.97 5.63 2.58
C MET A 239 -12.92 6.72 3.09
N PRO A 240 -14.25 6.58 2.93
CA PRO A 240 -15.20 7.52 3.51
C PRO A 240 -15.14 7.50 5.04
N ASP A 241 -15.42 8.67 5.63
CA ASP A 241 -15.55 8.81 7.07
C ASP A 241 -16.62 7.85 7.62
N GLU A 242 -16.45 7.41 8.87
CA GLU A 242 -17.35 6.46 9.52
C GLU A 242 -18.79 6.96 9.58
N GLU A 243 -18.97 8.27 9.72
CA GLU A 243 -20.27 8.95 9.78
C GLU A 243 -21.00 8.99 8.42
N THR A 244 -20.32 8.65 7.33
CA THR A 244 -20.89 8.64 5.98
C THR A 244 -21.88 7.47 5.83
N PRO A 245 -23.03 7.62 5.15
CA PRO A 245 -23.98 6.53 4.97
C PRO A 245 -23.33 5.23 4.45
N LEU A 246 -23.60 4.09 5.11
CA LEU A 246 -22.97 2.80 4.78
C LEU A 246 -22.99 2.46 3.29
N ALA A 247 -24.10 2.77 2.60
CA ALA A 247 -24.28 2.47 1.18
C ALA A 247 -23.22 3.08 0.23
N VAL A 248 -22.50 4.12 0.65
CA VAL A 248 -21.40 4.70 -0.16
C VAL A 248 -20.03 4.14 0.22
N GLN A 249 -19.91 3.42 1.34
CA GLN A 249 -18.65 2.86 1.82
C GLN A 249 -18.26 1.58 1.09
N ALA A 250 -19.24 0.79 0.65
CA ALA A 250 -19.06 -0.40 -0.16
C ALA A 250 -20.35 -0.73 -0.94
N CYS A 251 -20.22 -1.45 -2.04
CA CYS A 251 -21.34 -1.80 -2.93
C CYS A 251 -22.41 -2.60 -2.18
N GLY A 252 -23.61 -2.02 -2.03
CA GLY A 252 -24.75 -2.68 -1.40
C GLY A 252 -24.63 -2.85 0.12
N LEU A 253 -23.76 -2.10 0.79
CA LEU A 253 -23.54 -2.21 2.24
C LEU A 253 -24.76 -1.72 3.04
N SER A 254 -25.18 -2.56 3.99
CA SER A 254 -26.30 -2.32 4.89
C SER A 254 -25.90 -2.55 6.36
N PRO A 255 -26.68 -2.07 7.34
CA PRO A 255 -26.44 -2.37 8.76
C PRO A 255 -26.48 -3.87 9.12
N ARG A 256 -26.91 -4.75 8.21
CA ARG A 256 -26.96 -6.20 8.41
C ARG A 256 -25.62 -6.88 8.11
N ASP A 257 -24.74 -6.21 7.39
CA ASP A 257 -23.48 -6.76 6.89
C ASP A 257 -22.37 -6.58 7.95
N ILE A 258 -22.60 -7.15 9.14
CA ILE A 258 -21.79 -6.92 10.34
C ILE A 258 -20.30 -7.21 10.11
N THR A 259 -19.98 -8.30 9.42
CA THR A 259 -18.57 -8.66 9.16
C THR A 259 -17.90 -7.68 8.20
N THR A 260 -18.60 -7.22 7.15
CA THR A 260 -18.06 -6.21 6.25
C THR A 260 -17.82 -4.89 6.98
N ILE A 261 -18.76 -4.46 7.83
CA ILE A 261 -18.58 -3.26 8.67
C ILE A 261 -17.35 -3.41 9.59
N LYS A 262 -17.16 -4.58 10.22
CA LYS A 262 -15.97 -4.87 11.04
C LYS A 262 -14.68 -4.72 10.22
N LEU A 263 -14.60 -5.35 9.05
CA LEU A 263 -13.44 -5.27 8.15
C LEU A 263 -13.14 -3.83 7.71
N LEU A 264 -14.18 -3.03 7.44
CA LEU A 264 -14.03 -1.62 7.07
C LEU A 264 -13.49 -0.78 8.24
N ASN A 265 -13.94 -1.04 9.47
CA ASN A 265 -13.43 -0.35 10.66
C ASN A 265 -11.96 -0.72 10.94
N GLU A 266 -11.61 -1.99 10.86
CA GLU A 266 -10.21 -2.45 10.98
C GLU A 266 -9.32 -1.85 9.89
N THR A 267 -9.88 -1.62 8.70
CA THR A 267 -9.18 -0.91 7.62
C THR A 267 -8.95 0.55 7.98
N ARG A 268 -9.94 1.25 8.53
CA ARG A 268 -9.76 2.64 9.02
C ARG A 268 -8.67 2.73 10.08
N ASP A 269 -8.71 1.85 11.07
CA ASP A 269 -7.68 1.80 12.12
C ASP A 269 -6.28 1.62 11.53
N MET A 270 -6.14 0.77 10.49
CA MET A 270 -4.88 0.58 9.79
C MET A 270 -4.46 1.81 8.99
N LEU A 271 -5.38 2.47 8.28
CA LEU A 271 -5.09 3.70 7.51
C LEU A 271 -4.75 4.90 8.41
N GLU A 272 -5.27 4.93 9.63
CA GLU A 272 -4.97 5.95 10.64
C GLU A 272 -3.69 5.65 11.44
N SER A 273 -3.10 4.46 11.26
CA SER A 273 -1.89 4.05 11.98
C SER A 273 -0.64 4.84 11.54
N PRO A 274 0.33 5.07 12.46
CA PRO A 274 1.59 5.73 12.12
C PRO A 274 2.44 4.91 11.13
N ASP A 275 2.32 3.58 11.17
CA ASP A 275 3.03 2.67 10.26
C ASP A 275 2.54 2.86 8.82
N PHE A 276 1.23 2.90 8.62
CA PHE A 276 0.64 3.19 7.31
C PHE A 276 1.08 4.57 6.79
N SER A 277 1.02 5.60 7.65
CA SER A 277 1.46 6.96 7.29
C SER A 277 2.92 7.00 6.86
N THR A 278 3.80 6.28 7.56
CA THR A 278 5.24 6.18 7.22
C THR A 278 5.47 5.53 5.86
N VAL A 279 4.75 4.45 5.56
CA VAL A 279 4.88 3.72 4.29
C VAL A 279 4.32 4.56 3.13
N LEU A 280 3.13 5.15 3.30
CA LEU A 280 2.55 6.04 2.29
C LEU A 280 3.47 7.23 2.00
N ASN A 281 4.03 7.88 3.01
CA ASN A 281 4.98 8.99 2.83
C ASN A 281 6.25 8.55 2.08
N THR A 282 6.74 7.34 2.34
CA THR A 282 7.89 6.77 1.62
C THR A 282 7.54 6.51 0.15
N CYS A 283 6.37 5.94 -0.14
CA CYS A 283 5.85 5.78 -1.50
C CYS A 283 5.73 7.12 -2.24
N LEU A 284 5.15 8.14 -1.58
CA LEU A 284 4.99 9.48 -2.15
C LEU A 284 6.33 10.13 -2.45
N ASN A 285 7.27 10.11 -1.51
CA ASN A 285 8.62 10.65 -1.73
C ASN A 285 9.29 9.98 -2.93
N ARG A 286 9.23 8.64 -3.01
CA ARG A 286 9.77 7.90 -4.16
C ARG A 286 9.08 8.28 -5.46
N GLY A 287 7.76 8.47 -5.44
CA GLY A 287 6.98 8.82 -6.62
C GLY A 287 7.24 10.21 -7.16
N PHE A 288 7.37 11.21 -6.29
CA PHE A 288 7.76 12.55 -6.71
C PHE A 288 9.22 12.61 -7.18
N SER A 289 10.14 11.85 -6.57
CA SER A 289 11.50 11.71 -7.10
C SER A 289 11.50 11.09 -8.48
N ARG A 290 10.76 9.99 -8.70
CA ARG A 290 10.66 9.37 -10.03
C ARG A 290 10.01 10.28 -11.06
N LEU A 291 9.00 11.05 -10.67
CA LEU A 291 8.38 12.05 -11.54
C LEU A 291 9.43 13.07 -12.02
N LEU A 292 10.28 13.58 -11.10
CA LEU A 292 11.38 14.48 -11.44
C LEU A 292 12.45 13.81 -12.31
N ASP A 293 12.84 12.58 -12.01
CA ASP A 293 13.81 11.81 -12.79
C ASP A 293 13.36 11.66 -14.25
N ASN A 294 12.08 11.33 -14.46
CA ASN A 294 11.50 11.22 -15.80
C ASN A 294 11.47 12.56 -16.55
N MET A 295 11.37 13.68 -15.83
CA MET A 295 11.40 15.01 -16.44
C MET A 295 12.83 15.50 -16.69
N ALA A 296 13.83 14.99 -15.97
CA ALA A 296 15.21 15.46 -16.01
C ALA A 296 15.84 15.38 -17.41
N GLU A 297 15.43 14.41 -18.25
CA GLU A 297 15.92 14.29 -19.63
C GLU A 297 15.60 15.51 -20.49
N PHE A 298 14.49 16.21 -20.21
CA PHE A 298 14.07 17.39 -20.96
C PHE A 298 14.78 18.68 -20.51
N PHE A 299 15.47 18.67 -19.37
CA PHE A 299 16.24 19.79 -18.84
C PHE A 299 17.74 19.70 -19.20
N ARG A 300 18.08 18.88 -20.21
CA ARG A 300 19.44 18.77 -20.76
C ARG A 300 19.64 19.76 -21.92
N PRO A 301 20.86 20.30 -22.10
CA PRO A 301 21.20 21.10 -23.27
C PRO A 301 20.95 20.30 -24.56
N THR A 302 20.36 20.94 -25.56
CA THR A 302 20.22 20.32 -26.89
C THR A 302 21.60 20.33 -27.58
N GLU A 303 21.87 19.43 -28.52
CA GLU A 303 23.12 19.45 -29.32
C GLU A 303 23.40 20.82 -29.96
N GLN A 304 22.35 21.59 -30.26
CA GLN A 304 22.45 22.98 -30.75
C GLN A 304 23.02 23.96 -29.71
N ASP A 305 22.70 23.77 -28.42
CA ASP A 305 23.23 24.59 -27.32
C ASP A 305 24.71 24.29 -27.06
N LEU A 306 25.11 23.03 -27.26
CA LEU A 306 26.49 22.55 -27.13
C LEU A 306 27.42 23.09 -28.22
N GLN A 307 26.92 23.39 -29.42
CA GLN A 307 27.72 23.88 -30.55
C GLN A 307 27.99 25.39 -30.55
N HIS A 308 27.29 26.17 -29.73
CA HIS A 308 27.44 27.64 -29.68
C HIS A 308 28.01 28.17 -28.35
N GLY A 309 28.31 27.31 -27.38
CA GLY A 309 28.83 27.70 -26.07
C GLY A 309 30.26 27.19 -25.80
N ASN A 310 31.25 28.07 -25.89
CA ASN A 310 32.66 27.84 -25.50
C ASN A 310 32.87 27.76 -23.97
N SER A 311 31.91 27.21 -23.22
CA SER A 311 31.96 27.15 -21.76
C SER A 311 31.91 25.72 -21.27
N MET A 312 32.96 25.33 -20.55
CA MET A 312 33.11 24.10 -19.78
C MET A 312 32.01 23.86 -18.72
N ASN A 313 30.98 24.73 -18.66
CA ASN A 313 29.77 24.58 -17.85
C ASN A 313 28.63 23.83 -18.56
N SER A 314 28.82 23.26 -19.75
CA SER A 314 27.74 22.64 -20.55
C SER A 314 27.11 21.36 -19.96
N LEU A 315 27.51 20.93 -18.75
CA LEU A 315 26.76 19.92 -17.98
C LEU A 315 25.74 20.53 -16.99
N SER A 316 25.63 21.86 -16.92
CA SER A 316 24.69 22.52 -16.02
C SER A 316 23.26 22.48 -16.60
N SER A 317 22.31 22.03 -15.77
CA SER A 317 20.88 21.91 -16.09
C SER A 317 20.32 23.21 -16.69
N VAL A 318 19.58 23.09 -17.80
CA VAL A 318 18.98 24.23 -18.50
C VAL A 318 17.68 24.66 -17.80
N SER A 319 17.41 25.97 -17.74
CA SER A 319 16.09 26.46 -17.32
C SER A 319 15.14 26.60 -18.52
N LEU A 320 13.91 26.09 -18.39
CA LEU A 320 12.90 26.12 -19.44
C LEU A 320 11.77 27.09 -19.09
N PRO A 321 11.24 27.87 -20.05
CA PRO A 321 10.00 28.62 -19.84
C PRO A 321 8.86 27.67 -19.43
N LEU A 322 8.01 28.11 -18.49
CA LEU A 322 6.90 27.30 -17.98
C LEU A 322 5.99 26.75 -19.10
N ALA A 323 5.76 27.52 -20.16
CA ALA A 323 5.02 27.06 -21.35
C ALA A 323 5.61 25.80 -22.01
N LYS A 324 6.94 25.60 -21.93
CA LYS A 324 7.62 24.38 -22.40
C LYS A 324 7.58 23.24 -21.37
N ILE A 325 7.47 23.56 -20.08
CA ILE A 325 7.36 22.58 -18.99
C ILE A 325 5.97 21.94 -18.95
N ILE A 326 4.92 22.70 -19.24
CA ILE A 326 3.52 22.22 -19.28
C ILE A 326 3.35 20.91 -20.06
N PRO A 327 3.76 20.80 -21.34
CA PRO A 327 3.62 19.55 -22.09
C PRO A 327 4.47 18.40 -21.52
N ILE A 328 5.64 18.69 -20.95
CA ILE A 328 6.51 17.69 -20.29
C ILE A 328 5.79 17.09 -19.08
N VAL A 329 5.26 17.95 -18.20
CA VAL A 329 4.50 17.54 -17.02
C VAL A 329 3.23 16.81 -17.45
N ASN A 330 2.51 17.30 -18.46
CA ASN A 330 1.25 16.74 -18.94
C ASN A 330 1.38 15.28 -19.43
N GLY A 331 2.53 14.93 -20.01
CA GLY A 331 2.82 13.59 -20.51
C GLY A 331 3.14 12.57 -19.42
N GLN A 332 3.46 13.02 -18.19
CA GLN A 332 3.92 12.12 -17.11
C GLN A 332 2.85 11.12 -16.66
N ILE A 333 1.55 11.41 -16.83
CA ILE A 333 0.47 10.47 -16.50
C ILE A 333 0.64 9.12 -17.22
N HIS A 334 1.16 9.12 -18.46
CA HIS A 334 1.36 7.89 -19.22
C HIS A 334 2.53 7.05 -18.69
N SER A 335 3.46 7.65 -17.95
CA SER A 335 4.55 6.92 -17.29
C SER A 335 4.20 6.54 -15.85
N VAL A 336 3.49 7.42 -15.14
CA VAL A 336 3.08 7.22 -13.74
C VAL A 336 1.97 6.17 -13.63
N CYS A 337 0.98 6.18 -14.54
CA CYS A 337 -0.14 5.24 -14.54
C CYS A 337 -0.06 4.25 -15.73
N SER A 338 1.11 3.63 -15.95
CA SER A 338 1.29 2.60 -17.00
C SER A 338 1.32 1.18 -16.45
N GLU A 339 0.56 0.30 -17.10
CA GLU A 339 0.46 -1.14 -16.85
C GLU A 339 1.65 -1.92 -17.45
N THR A 340 2.09 -1.52 -18.65
CA THR A 340 3.39 -1.91 -19.21
C THR A 340 4.42 -1.59 -18.16
N PRO A 341 5.39 -2.48 -17.84
CA PRO A 341 6.29 -2.36 -16.69
C PRO A 341 6.91 -0.98 -16.61
N SER A 342 6.17 -0.09 -15.97
CA SER A 342 6.53 1.28 -15.76
C SER A 342 7.42 1.20 -14.55
N HIS A 343 8.62 1.77 -14.68
CA HIS A 343 9.56 1.76 -13.57
C HIS A 343 8.89 2.32 -12.30
N PHE A 344 7.90 3.22 -12.42
CA PHE A 344 7.24 3.75 -11.23
C PHE A 344 6.39 2.74 -10.46
N VAL A 345 5.39 2.10 -11.07
CA VAL A 345 4.49 1.19 -10.33
C VAL A 345 5.26 -0.06 -9.88
N GLN A 346 6.12 -0.61 -10.74
CA GLN A 346 6.93 -1.78 -10.38
C GLN A 346 7.86 -1.49 -9.21
N ASP A 347 8.43 -0.28 -9.14
CA ASP A 347 9.26 0.10 -7.99
C ASP A 347 8.43 0.17 -6.70
N LEU A 348 7.20 0.68 -6.74
CA LEU A 348 6.31 0.67 -5.58
C LEU A 348 5.92 -0.76 -5.16
N LEU A 349 5.62 -1.64 -6.12
CA LEU A 349 5.23 -3.03 -5.86
C LEU A 349 6.39 -3.89 -5.32
N THR A 350 7.63 -3.56 -5.67
CA THR A 350 8.82 -4.29 -5.26
C THR A 350 9.51 -3.74 -4.01
N MET A 351 9.15 -2.52 -3.59
CA MET A 351 9.71 -1.82 -2.42
C MET A 351 9.60 -2.66 -1.14
N GLU A 352 10.74 -2.86 -0.47
CA GLU A 352 10.87 -3.69 0.74
C GLU A 352 9.99 -3.17 1.88
N GLN A 353 9.99 -1.85 2.12
CA GLN A 353 9.18 -1.22 3.16
C GLN A 353 7.67 -1.47 2.99
N VAL A 354 7.17 -1.57 1.75
CA VAL A 354 5.76 -1.89 1.47
C VAL A 354 5.47 -3.36 1.73
N LYS A 355 6.42 -4.25 1.40
CA LYS A 355 6.31 -5.69 1.65
C LYS A 355 6.36 -6.01 3.14
N ASP A 356 7.26 -5.39 3.89
CA ASP A 356 7.39 -5.56 5.33
C ASP A 356 6.13 -5.08 6.06
N PHE A 357 5.61 -3.90 5.69
CA PHE A 357 4.33 -3.42 6.18
C PHE A 357 3.18 -4.40 5.86
N ALA A 358 3.10 -4.87 4.61
CA ALA A 358 2.11 -5.85 4.20
C ALA A 358 2.21 -7.17 5.00
N ALA A 359 3.42 -7.61 5.33
CA ALA A 359 3.66 -8.79 6.15
C ALA A 359 3.15 -8.58 7.58
N ASN A 360 3.42 -7.40 8.18
CA ASN A 360 2.93 -7.05 9.51
C ASN A 360 1.39 -7.00 9.57
N VAL A 361 0.76 -6.39 8.56
CA VAL A 361 -0.71 -6.39 8.42
C VAL A 361 -1.21 -7.83 8.32
N TYR A 362 -0.66 -8.62 7.40
CA TYR A 362 -1.10 -10.00 7.21
C TYR A 362 -0.91 -10.87 8.46
N GLU A 363 0.19 -10.70 9.19
CA GLU A 363 0.42 -11.40 10.45
C GLU A 363 -0.60 -11.01 11.52
N ALA A 364 -0.87 -9.72 11.69
CA ALA A 364 -1.86 -9.23 12.65
C ALA A 364 -3.23 -9.89 12.42
N PHE A 365 -3.72 -9.90 11.17
CA PHE A 365 -5.03 -10.43 10.81
C PHE A 365 -5.07 -11.96 10.56
N SER A 366 -3.94 -12.66 10.65
CA SER A 366 -3.85 -14.13 10.49
C SER A 366 -3.45 -14.87 11.78
N THR A 367 -3.48 -14.17 12.93
CA THR A 367 -3.25 -14.76 14.25
C THR A 367 -4.58 -14.98 15.00
N PRO A 368 -4.85 -16.18 15.54
CA PRO A 368 -6.14 -16.49 16.17
C PRO A 368 -6.54 -15.60 17.34
N GLN A 369 -5.58 -14.93 18.00
CA GLN A 369 -5.83 -14.07 19.16
C GLN A 369 -6.68 -12.83 18.83
N GLN A 370 -6.84 -12.48 17.54
CA GLN A 370 -7.73 -11.39 17.12
C GLN A 370 -9.19 -11.83 16.94
N LEU A 371 -9.49 -13.14 16.85
CA LEU A 371 -10.87 -13.61 16.73
C LEU A 371 -11.68 -13.47 18.03
N GLU A 372 -11.00 -13.27 19.16
CA GLU A 372 -11.61 -13.14 20.50
C GLU A 372 -11.81 -11.67 20.93
N LYS A 373 -11.41 -10.69 20.10
CA LYS A 373 -11.68 -9.26 20.29
C LYS A 373 -12.76 -8.79 19.32
#